data_AF-A0A2N9LIQ0-F1
#
_entry.id   AF-A0A2N9LIQ0-F1
#
_cell.length_a   1.000
_cell.length_b   1.000
_cell.length_c   1.000
_cell.angle_alpha   90.00
_cell.angle_beta   90.00
_cell.angle_gamma   90.00
#
_symmetry.space_group_name_H-M   'P 1'
#
loop_
_entity.id
_entity.type
_entity.pdbx_description
1 polymer ?
#
loop_
_entity_poly.entity_id
_entity_poly.type
_entity_poly.pdbx_seq_one_letter_code
_entity_poly.pdbx_strand_id
1 'polypeptide(L)'
;MRIALGALAGFLVGAGAGYLLASTQFKEQVAAISQASELRVNAANQRIREVEQQQREIMQQAEEQQREIIQQSSDQERALLEQANEKERKLAKPDLPVRVWVRKAFSGNSMVALMHNFGGRELALTVTAHSSVTDQKSTWQVDLPPNATQELVNDQGWSFAVGDEIELAENRFRPMKVHVRARGKPQPTVAAAH
;
A
#
# COMPACT_ATOMS: atom_id res chain seq x y z
N MET A 1 -12.21 -41.68 37.66
CA MET A 1 -13.25 -41.16 38.57
C MET A 1 -14.49 -42.05 38.43
N ARG A 2 -14.79 -42.82 39.49
CA ARG A 2 -16.01 -43.63 39.76
C ARG A 2 -16.41 -44.73 38.77
N ILE A 3 -15.85 -45.91 39.04
CA ILE A 3 -16.37 -47.24 38.67
C ILE A 3 -17.58 -47.51 39.58
N ALA A 4 -18.76 -47.73 38.99
CA ALA A 4 -19.94 -48.19 39.73
C ALA A 4 -20.02 -49.72 39.65
N LEU A 5 -19.55 -50.37 40.72
CA LEU A 5 -19.87 -51.73 41.11
C LEU A 5 -21.38 -51.85 41.37
N GLY A 6 -21.96 -53.00 41.01
CA GLY A 6 -23.05 -53.58 41.78
C GLY A 6 -24.32 -53.92 41.00
N ALA A 7 -24.52 -55.22 40.76
CA ALA A 7 -25.72 -55.95 41.18
C ALA A 7 -25.55 -57.43 40.81
N LEU A 8 -24.89 -58.18 41.69
CA LEU A 8 -24.99 -59.64 41.77
C LEU A 8 -26.08 -59.92 42.81
N ALA A 9 -27.27 -60.32 42.34
CA ALA A 9 -28.36 -60.80 43.19
C ALA A 9 -28.83 -62.15 42.64
N GLY A 10 -28.96 -63.12 43.54
CA GLY A 10 -28.93 -64.55 43.26
C GLY A 10 -30.25 -65.19 42.85
N PHE A 11 -30.19 -66.49 42.54
CA PHE A 11 -30.86 -67.54 43.31
C PHE A 11 -30.36 -68.93 42.84
N LEU A 12 -29.94 -69.75 43.81
CA LEU A 12 -29.83 -71.20 43.69
C LEU A 12 -31.21 -71.79 43.98
N VAL A 13 -31.66 -72.74 43.14
CA VAL A 13 -32.53 -73.93 43.41
C VAL A 13 -33.43 -74.19 42.19
N GLY A 14 -33.15 -75.30 41.49
CA GLY A 14 -33.92 -75.77 40.32
C GLY A 14 -33.08 -76.65 39.38
N ALA A 15 -32.54 -77.76 39.90
CA ALA A 15 -31.68 -78.68 39.13
C ALA A 15 -32.48 -79.38 38.01
N GLY A 16 -32.08 -79.15 36.75
CA GLY A 16 -32.62 -79.83 35.57
C GLY A 16 -33.18 -78.88 34.50
N ALA A 17 -34.18 -78.07 34.84
CA ALA A 17 -34.85 -77.20 33.87
C ALA A 17 -34.22 -75.79 33.74
N GLY A 18 -33.66 -75.25 34.84
CA GLY A 18 -33.07 -73.89 34.84
C GLY A 18 -31.75 -73.79 34.08
N TYR A 19 -30.95 -74.87 34.02
CA TYR A 19 -29.68 -74.89 33.31
C TYR A 19 -29.84 -74.81 31.79
N LEU A 20 -30.92 -75.39 31.25
CA LEU A 20 -31.21 -75.32 29.82
C LEU A 20 -31.69 -73.91 29.44
N LEU A 21 -32.55 -73.29 30.25
CA LEU A 21 -33.03 -71.92 30.03
C LEU A 21 -31.95 -70.85 30.21
N ALA A 22 -31.02 -71.03 31.15
CA ALA A 22 -29.88 -70.13 31.34
C ALA A 22 -28.87 -70.22 30.17
N SER A 23 -28.69 -71.40 29.59
CA SER A 23 -27.76 -71.60 28.47
C SER A 23 -28.25 -70.95 27.17
N THR A 24 -29.57 -70.89 26.94
CA THR A 24 -30.15 -70.23 25.76
C THR A 24 -30.12 -68.72 25.92
N GLN A 25 -30.47 -68.20 27.10
CA GLN A 25 -30.38 -66.76 27.40
C GLN A 25 -28.94 -66.22 27.34
N PHE A 26 -27.96 -67.01 27.79
CA PHE A 26 -26.55 -66.62 27.68
C PHE A 26 -26.06 -66.62 26.23
N LYS A 27 -26.44 -67.61 25.41
CA LYS A 27 -26.12 -67.63 23.98
C LYS A 27 -26.72 -66.45 23.23
N GLU A 28 -27.96 -66.08 23.53
CA GLU A 28 -28.58 -64.87 22.97
C GLU A 28 -27.87 -63.59 23.40
N GLN A 29 -27.51 -63.46 24.69
CA GLN A 29 -26.76 -62.28 25.16
C GLN A 29 -25.39 -62.15 24.49
N VAL A 30 -24.64 -63.25 24.36
CA VAL A 30 -23.32 -63.22 23.68
C VAL A 30 -23.47 -62.89 22.20
N ALA A 31 -24.49 -63.42 21.52
CA ALA A 31 -24.78 -63.08 20.13
C ALA A 31 -25.19 -61.61 19.96
N ALA A 32 -26.02 -61.08 20.87
CA ALA A 32 -26.42 -59.66 20.87
C ALA A 32 -25.24 -58.72 21.16
N ILE A 33 -24.34 -59.09 22.09
CA ILE A 33 -23.11 -58.34 22.38
C ILE A 33 -22.17 -58.37 21.17
N SER A 34 -22.03 -59.51 20.50
CA SER A 34 -21.20 -59.62 19.28
C SER A 34 -21.71 -58.69 18.18
N GLN A 35 -23.00 -58.74 17.87
CA GLN A 35 -23.61 -57.85 16.87
C GLN A 35 -23.50 -56.37 17.27
N ALA A 36 -23.73 -56.04 18.53
CA ALA A 36 -23.59 -54.67 19.02
C ALA A 36 -22.14 -54.18 18.96
N SER A 37 -21.16 -55.07 19.15
CA SER A 37 -19.74 -54.73 19.06
C SER A 37 -19.30 -54.48 17.61
N GLU A 38 -19.75 -55.30 16.66
CA GLU A 38 -19.50 -55.10 15.23
C GLU A 38 -20.13 -53.80 14.72
N LEU A 39 -21.35 -53.48 15.15
CA LEU A 39 -22.02 -52.22 14.79
C LEU A 39 -21.24 -51.01 15.32
N ARG A 40 -20.73 -51.10 16.56
CA ARG A 40 -19.91 -50.03 17.17
C ARG A 40 -18.56 -49.89 16.47
N VAL A 41 -17.91 -50.99 16.11
CA VAL A 41 -16.63 -50.97 15.37
C VAL A 41 -16.83 -50.38 13.98
N ASN A 42 -17.90 -50.76 13.27
CA ASN A 42 -18.22 -50.18 11.97
C ASN A 42 -18.56 -48.68 12.06
N ALA A 43 -19.35 -48.28 13.06
CA ALA A 43 -19.65 -46.87 13.31
C ALA A 43 -18.39 -46.06 13.72
N ALA A 44 -17.48 -46.65 14.49
CA ALA A 44 -16.21 -46.02 14.84
C ALA A 44 -15.29 -45.87 13.62
N ASN A 45 -15.20 -46.90 12.77
CA ASN A 45 -14.44 -46.86 11.52
C ASN A 45 -14.99 -45.81 10.54
N GLN A 46 -16.31 -45.60 10.52
CA GLN A 46 -16.91 -44.51 9.73
C GLN A 46 -16.47 -43.13 10.24
N ARG A 47 -16.53 -42.90 11.56
CA ARG A 47 -16.11 -41.63 12.17
C ARG A 47 -14.63 -41.31 11.95
N ILE A 48 -13.77 -42.33 11.97
CA ILE A 48 -12.34 -42.15 11.68
C ILE A 48 -12.15 -41.62 10.25
N ARG A 49 -12.87 -42.19 9.27
CA ARG A 49 -12.78 -41.71 7.87
C ARG A 49 -13.30 -40.30 7.71
N GLU A 50 -14.38 -39.94 8.41
CA GLU A 50 -14.94 -38.58 8.41
C GLU A 50 -13.93 -37.58 8.99
N VAL A 51 -13.31 -37.90 10.12
CA VAL A 51 -12.28 -37.04 10.74
C VAL A 51 -11.06 -36.89 9.82
N GLU A 52 -10.61 -37.98 9.18
CA GLU A 52 -9.52 -37.90 8.20
C GLU A 52 -9.88 -37.06 6.97
N GLN A 53 -11.13 -37.13 6.48
CA GLN A 53 -11.61 -36.29 5.39
C GLN A 53 -11.63 -34.82 5.81
N GLN A 54 -12.23 -34.51 6.96
CA GLN A 54 -12.23 -33.15 7.51
C GLN A 54 -10.83 -32.60 7.70
N GLN A 55 -9.89 -33.42 8.19
CA GLN A 55 -8.53 -32.98 8.41
C GLN A 55 -7.79 -32.70 7.10
N ARG A 56 -8.05 -33.49 6.04
CA ARG A 56 -7.53 -33.20 4.70
C ARG A 56 -8.11 -31.90 4.12
N GLU A 57 -9.39 -31.66 4.30
CA GLU A 57 -10.05 -30.43 3.84
C GLU A 57 -9.50 -29.19 4.57
N ILE A 58 -9.34 -29.26 5.89
CA ILE A 58 -8.76 -28.17 6.69
C ILE A 58 -7.33 -27.88 6.24
N MET A 59 -6.52 -28.92 5.98
CA MET A 59 -5.15 -28.74 5.50
C MET A 59 -5.11 -28.10 4.11
N GLN A 60 -6.00 -28.50 3.19
CA GLN A 60 -6.10 -27.88 1.86
C GLN A 60 -6.52 -26.42 1.95
N GLN A 61 -7.54 -26.11 2.76
CA GLN A 61 -7.98 -24.74 3.00
C GLN A 61 -6.87 -23.89 3.63
N ALA A 62 -6.13 -24.44 4.59
CA ALA A 62 -5.01 -23.74 5.20
C ALA A 62 -3.90 -23.44 4.19
N GLU A 63 -3.57 -24.38 3.29
CA GLU A 63 -2.59 -24.14 2.23
C GLU A 63 -3.06 -23.08 1.23
N GLU A 64 -4.33 -23.10 0.82
CA GLU A 64 -4.91 -22.11 -0.08
C GLU A 64 -4.91 -20.71 0.56
N GLN A 65 -5.36 -20.60 1.80
CA GLN A 65 -5.32 -19.35 2.57
C GLN A 65 -3.89 -18.84 2.73
N GLN A 66 -2.94 -19.74 3.03
CA GLN A 66 -1.53 -19.37 3.17
C GLN A 66 -0.98 -18.84 1.84
N ARG A 67 -1.29 -19.49 0.70
CA ARG A 67 -0.90 -19.02 -0.63
C ARG A 67 -1.51 -17.67 -0.96
N GLU A 68 -2.78 -17.48 -0.64
CA GLU A 68 -3.47 -16.21 -0.87
C GLU A 68 -2.84 -15.08 -0.05
N ILE A 69 -2.56 -15.32 1.24
CA ILE A 69 -1.89 -14.34 2.11
C ILE A 69 -0.51 -13.98 1.56
N ILE A 70 0.28 -14.97 1.13
CA ILE A 70 1.61 -14.72 0.55
C ILE A 70 1.50 -13.88 -0.73
N GLN A 71 0.54 -14.21 -1.60
CA GLN A 71 0.31 -13.49 -2.85
C GLN A 71 -0.11 -12.03 -2.59
N GLN A 72 -1.11 -11.83 -1.73
CA GLN A 72 -1.59 -10.50 -1.35
C GLN A 72 -0.48 -9.66 -0.70
N SER A 73 0.30 -10.25 0.20
CA SER A 73 1.44 -9.58 0.82
C SER A 73 2.49 -9.18 -0.22
N SER A 74 2.81 -10.06 -1.17
CA SER A 74 3.79 -9.77 -2.22
C SER A 74 3.31 -8.65 -3.14
N ASP A 75 2.04 -8.65 -3.53
CA ASP A 75 1.46 -7.62 -4.40
C ASP A 75 1.38 -6.27 -3.69
N GLN A 76 1.01 -6.27 -2.40
CA GLN A 76 1.02 -5.06 -1.58
C GLN A 76 2.44 -4.49 -1.41
N GLU A 77 3.42 -5.35 -1.17
CA GLU A 77 4.83 -4.93 -1.05
C GLU A 77 5.35 -4.33 -2.35
N ARG A 78 5.03 -4.93 -3.51
CA ARG A 78 5.37 -4.38 -4.83
C ARG A 78 4.75 -3.00 -5.04
N ALA A 79 3.47 -2.83 -4.73
CA ALA A 79 2.79 -1.54 -4.86
C ALA A 79 3.41 -0.47 -3.95
N LEU A 80 3.80 -0.83 -2.73
CA LEU A 80 4.49 0.09 -1.81
C LEU A 80 5.87 0.49 -2.33
N LEU A 81 6.65 -0.46 -2.85
CA LEU A 81 7.96 -0.20 -3.44
C LEU A 81 7.88 0.71 -4.67
N GLU A 82 6.88 0.50 -5.53
CA GLU A 82 6.62 1.37 -6.68
C GLU A 82 6.30 2.80 -6.24
N GLN A 83 5.39 2.95 -5.27
CA GLN A 83 5.06 4.27 -4.72
C GLN A 83 6.27 4.95 -4.07
N ALA A 84 7.12 4.20 -3.36
CA ALA A 84 8.35 4.72 -2.77
C ALA A 84 9.33 5.19 -3.85
N ASN A 85 9.56 4.38 -4.88
CA ASN A 85 10.45 4.70 -5.99
C ASN A 85 9.96 5.93 -6.77
N GLU A 86 8.65 6.09 -6.97
CA GLU A 86 8.10 7.30 -7.58
C GLU A 86 8.32 8.56 -6.73
N LYS A 87 8.13 8.45 -5.41
CA LYS A 87 8.40 9.56 -4.48
C LYS A 87 9.89 9.91 -4.48
N GLU A 88 10.76 8.91 -4.43
CA GLU A 88 12.20 9.10 -4.50
C GLU A 88 12.62 9.74 -5.83
N ARG A 89 12.07 9.30 -6.98
CA ARG A 89 12.33 9.92 -8.27
C ARG A 89 11.92 11.39 -8.33
N LYS A 90 10.82 11.76 -7.67
CA LYS A 90 10.37 13.16 -7.56
C LYS A 90 11.29 13.97 -6.64
N LEU A 91 11.76 13.38 -5.54
CA LEU A 91 12.69 14.00 -4.58
C LEU A 91 14.12 14.11 -5.13
N ALA A 92 14.54 13.16 -5.96
CA ALA A 92 15.88 13.08 -6.55
C ALA A 92 16.09 14.06 -7.71
N LYS A 93 15.05 14.78 -8.14
CA LYS A 93 15.23 15.81 -9.16
C LYS A 93 16.16 16.91 -8.61
N PRO A 94 17.26 17.23 -9.31
CA PRO A 94 18.15 18.30 -8.88
C PRO A 94 17.44 19.64 -8.91
N ASP A 95 18.00 20.62 -8.21
CA ASP A 95 17.51 21.99 -8.22
C ASP A 95 17.78 22.66 -9.57
N LEU A 96 16.85 23.52 -9.98
CA LEU A 96 16.95 24.25 -11.24
C LEU A 96 18.18 25.20 -11.20
N PRO A 97 19.12 25.12 -12.15
CA PRO A 97 20.33 25.92 -12.15
C PRO A 97 20.08 27.32 -12.74
N VAL A 98 19.02 27.98 -12.26
CA VAL A 98 18.57 29.29 -12.71
C VAL A 98 18.53 30.24 -11.53
N ARG A 99 19.03 31.45 -11.73
CA ARG A 99 18.90 32.56 -10.78
C ARG A 99 17.96 33.60 -11.36
N VAL A 100 16.99 34.04 -10.55
CA VAL A 100 16.01 35.05 -10.95
C VAL A 100 16.25 36.33 -10.17
N TRP A 101 16.23 37.46 -10.88
CA TRP A 101 16.20 38.78 -10.27
C TRP A 101 15.10 39.61 -10.89
N VAL A 102 14.56 40.54 -10.11
CA VAL A 102 13.58 41.49 -10.62
C VAL A 102 14.16 42.89 -10.54
N ARG A 103 14.07 43.65 -11.62
CA ARG A 103 14.46 45.06 -11.67
C ARG A 103 13.34 45.90 -12.27
N LYS A 104 13.41 47.21 -12.05
CA LYS A 104 12.54 48.16 -12.74
C LYS A 104 12.88 48.15 -14.24
N ALA A 105 11.86 48.11 -15.09
CA ALA A 105 12.04 48.21 -16.53
C ALA A 105 12.71 49.54 -16.90
N PHE A 106 13.48 49.56 -17.98
CA PHE A 106 14.11 50.79 -18.47
C PHE A 106 13.06 51.78 -19.02
N SER A 107 12.01 51.26 -19.65
CA SER A 107 10.90 52.04 -20.20
C SER A 107 9.64 51.85 -19.36
N GLY A 108 9.48 52.66 -18.30
CA GLY A 108 8.21 52.79 -17.58
C GLY A 108 8.23 52.35 -16.12
N ASN A 109 7.03 52.16 -15.56
CA ASN A 109 6.83 51.82 -14.14
C ASN A 109 6.69 50.31 -13.87
N SER A 110 6.83 49.47 -14.88
CA SER A 110 6.78 48.02 -14.74
C SER A 110 8.08 47.43 -14.17
N MET A 111 7.98 46.19 -13.69
CA MET A 111 9.15 45.38 -13.35
C MET A 111 9.36 44.27 -14.37
N VAL A 112 10.61 43.87 -14.54
CA VAL A 112 11.06 42.80 -15.45
C VAL A 112 11.84 41.76 -14.66
N ALA A 113 11.61 40.49 -14.98
CA ALA A 113 12.34 39.37 -14.40
C ALA A 113 13.52 39.01 -15.31
N LEU A 114 14.71 38.91 -14.75
CA LEU A 114 15.91 38.42 -15.41
C LEU A 114 16.20 37.02 -14.91
N MET A 115 16.38 36.10 -15.83
CA MET A 115 16.71 34.70 -15.55
C MET A 115 18.11 34.43 -16.07
N HIS A 116 19.00 33.96 -15.21
CA HIS A 116 20.34 33.54 -15.60
C HIS A 116 20.51 32.06 -15.36
N ASN A 117 20.83 31.34 -16.44
CA ASN A 117 21.19 29.93 -16.37
C ASN A 117 22.69 29.83 -16.08
N PHE A 118 23.04 29.35 -14.89
CA PHE A 118 24.44 29.11 -14.52
C PHE A 118 24.86 27.66 -14.79
N GLY A 119 24.01 26.87 -15.44
CA GLY A 119 24.28 25.52 -15.88
C GLY A 119 25.02 25.47 -17.21
N GLY A 120 25.66 24.34 -17.48
CA GLY A 120 26.38 24.07 -18.73
C GLY A 120 25.51 23.57 -19.89
N ARG A 121 24.18 23.64 -19.77
CA ARG A 121 23.22 23.18 -20.81
C ARG A 121 22.10 24.18 -21.02
N GLU A 122 21.53 24.16 -22.22
CA GLU A 122 20.30 24.89 -22.53
C GLU A 122 19.11 24.30 -21.75
N LEU A 123 18.21 25.18 -21.32
CA LEU A 123 17.01 24.86 -20.55
C LEU A 123 15.78 25.37 -21.29
N ALA A 124 14.87 24.46 -21.66
CA ALA A 124 13.54 24.80 -22.15
C ALA A 124 12.59 24.97 -20.96
N LEU A 125 12.50 26.19 -20.43
CA LEU A 125 11.75 26.50 -19.22
C LEU A 125 10.29 26.79 -19.55
N THR A 126 9.38 26.15 -18.82
CA THR A 126 8.01 26.63 -18.69
C THR A 126 7.98 27.65 -17.57
N VAL A 127 7.67 28.89 -17.91
CA VAL A 127 7.59 30.00 -16.96
C VAL A 127 6.12 30.36 -16.79
N THR A 128 5.70 30.50 -15.55
CA THR A 128 4.32 30.79 -15.18
C THR A 128 4.32 31.98 -14.24
N ALA A 129 3.68 33.09 -14.63
CA ALA A 129 3.45 34.20 -13.72
C ALA A 129 2.03 34.18 -13.17
N HIS A 130 1.90 34.60 -11.93
CA HIS A 130 0.64 34.83 -11.25
C HIS A 130 0.62 36.25 -10.68
N SER A 131 -0.42 37.01 -11.05
CA SER A 131 -0.59 38.36 -10.55
C SER A 131 -1.32 38.34 -9.21
N SER A 132 -0.71 38.90 -8.17
CA SER A 132 -1.37 38.99 -6.86
C SER A 132 -2.50 40.02 -6.84
N VAL A 133 -2.55 40.92 -7.83
CA VAL A 133 -3.52 42.02 -7.90
C VAL A 133 -4.77 41.62 -8.69
N THR A 134 -4.57 40.92 -9.82
CA THR A 134 -5.66 40.58 -10.75
C THR A 134 -6.05 39.10 -10.69
N ASP A 135 -5.32 38.29 -9.92
CA ASP A 135 -5.44 36.83 -9.87
C ASP A 135 -5.29 36.14 -11.24
N GLN A 136 -4.74 36.84 -12.23
CA GLN A 136 -4.48 36.29 -13.55
C GLN A 136 -3.24 35.41 -13.52
N LYS A 137 -3.26 34.37 -14.35
CA LYS A 137 -2.15 33.45 -14.56
C LYS A 137 -1.81 33.39 -16.04
N SER A 138 -0.52 33.47 -16.34
CA SER A 138 -0.03 33.36 -17.71
C SER A 138 1.17 32.43 -17.76
N THR A 139 1.29 31.64 -18.83
CA THR A 139 2.33 30.61 -18.99
C THR A 139 2.94 30.69 -20.38
N TRP A 140 4.26 30.58 -20.45
CA TRP A 140 5.05 30.66 -21.68
C TRP A 140 6.25 29.72 -21.62
N GLN A 141 6.78 29.40 -22.79
CA GLN A 141 8.02 28.65 -22.94
C GLN A 141 9.17 29.61 -23.26
N VAL A 142 10.31 29.40 -22.58
CA VAL A 142 11.52 30.19 -22.74
C VAL A 142 12.71 29.25 -22.86
N ASP A 143 13.40 29.34 -23.98
CA ASP A 143 14.67 28.65 -24.18
C ASP A 143 15.80 29.52 -23.62
N LEU A 144 16.43 29.05 -22.54
CA LEU A 144 17.46 29.75 -21.80
C LEU A 144 18.83 29.10 -22.06
N PRO A 145 19.72 29.71 -22.88
CA PRO A 145 21.02 29.14 -23.22
C PRO A 145 21.94 28.98 -22.00
N PRO A 146 22.97 28.11 -22.08
CA PRO A 146 23.92 27.92 -20.99
C PRO A 146 24.72 29.19 -20.70
N ASN A 147 24.92 29.51 -19.42
CA ASN A 147 25.65 30.70 -18.95
C ASN A 147 25.09 32.03 -19.47
N ALA A 148 23.85 32.05 -19.96
CA ALA A 148 23.21 33.23 -20.51
C ALA A 148 22.17 33.83 -19.56
N THR A 149 21.93 35.12 -19.73
CA THR A 149 20.85 35.84 -19.05
C THR A 149 19.82 36.25 -20.07
N GLN A 150 18.55 35.94 -19.79
CA GLN A 150 17.42 36.38 -20.59
C GLN A 150 16.49 37.22 -19.75
N GLU A 151 16.04 38.33 -20.33
CA GLU A 151 15.02 39.18 -19.74
C GLU A 151 13.64 38.67 -20.19
N LEU A 152 12.75 38.53 -19.22
CA LEU A 152 11.34 38.32 -19.48
C LEU A 152 10.67 39.69 -19.56
N VAL A 153 10.40 40.11 -20.78
CA VAL A 153 9.93 41.46 -21.12
C VAL A 153 8.40 41.46 -21.33
N ASN A 154 7.83 42.65 -21.38
CA ASN A 154 6.46 42.94 -21.81
C ASN A 154 6.11 42.46 -23.24
N ASP A 155 7.04 41.88 -24.00
CA ASP A 155 6.77 41.35 -25.35
C ASP A 155 5.76 40.20 -25.34
N GLN A 156 5.56 39.58 -24.17
CA GLN A 156 4.52 38.59 -23.91
C GLN A 156 3.26 39.18 -23.24
N GLY A 157 3.16 40.52 -23.14
CA GLY A 157 2.01 41.23 -22.59
C GLY A 157 1.91 41.25 -21.06
N TRP A 158 2.92 40.76 -20.34
CA TRP A 158 2.91 40.69 -18.88
C TRP A 158 3.85 41.71 -18.23
N SER A 159 3.32 42.51 -17.30
CA SER A 159 4.08 43.48 -16.50
C SER A 159 4.06 43.07 -15.03
N PHE A 160 5.22 42.74 -14.47
CA PHE A 160 5.30 42.32 -13.07
C PHE A 160 5.06 43.48 -12.10
N ALA A 161 4.29 43.18 -11.06
CA ALA A 161 4.04 44.03 -9.90
C ALA A 161 4.61 43.39 -8.62
N VAL A 162 4.74 44.19 -7.56
CA VAL A 162 5.24 43.70 -6.27
C VAL A 162 4.16 42.80 -5.67
N GLY A 163 4.53 41.58 -5.27
CA GLY A 163 3.60 40.57 -4.80
C GLY A 163 3.31 39.45 -5.80
N ASP A 164 3.62 39.66 -7.09
CA ASP A 164 3.45 38.61 -8.11
C ASP A 164 4.35 37.40 -7.83
N GLU A 165 3.91 36.22 -8.25
CA GLU A 165 4.67 34.97 -8.19
C GLU A 165 5.13 34.55 -9.59
N ILE A 166 6.37 34.06 -9.67
CA ILE A 166 6.97 33.47 -10.88
C ILE A 166 7.34 32.03 -10.55
N GLU A 167 6.78 31.08 -11.28
CA GLU A 167 7.12 29.67 -11.20
C GLU A 167 7.88 29.25 -12.47
N LEU A 168 9.07 28.67 -12.27
CA LEU A 168 9.91 28.11 -13.32
C LEU A 168 9.89 26.60 -13.22
N ALA A 169 9.55 25.93 -14.31
CA ALA A 169 9.52 24.47 -14.37
C ALA A 169 10.28 23.93 -15.59
N GLU A 170 11.02 22.86 -15.36
CA GLU A 170 11.62 22.03 -16.39
C GLU A 170 11.49 20.56 -15.95
N ASN A 171 11.18 19.65 -16.87
CA ASN A 171 10.90 18.25 -16.58
C ASN A 171 11.97 17.51 -15.74
N ARG A 172 13.26 17.82 -15.94
CA ARG A 172 14.45 17.21 -15.34
C ARG A 172 14.81 17.80 -13.98
N PHE A 173 14.17 18.89 -13.55
CA PHE A 173 14.52 19.62 -12.34
C PHE A 173 13.32 19.80 -11.41
N ARG A 174 13.56 20.17 -10.15
CA ARG A 174 12.51 20.67 -9.26
C ARG A 174 12.04 22.05 -9.73
N PRO A 175 10.72 22.32 -9.72
CA PRO A 175 10.21 23.65 -10.02
C PRO A 175 10.66 24.66 -8.97
N MET A 176 10.93 25.88 -9.41
CA MET A 176 11.37 26.99 -8.57
C MET A 176 10.29 28.06 -8.52
N LYS A 177 9.96 28.56 -7.33
CA LYS A 177 9.01 29.66 -7.13
C LYS A 177 9.72 30.90 -6.61
N VAL A 178 9.40 32.05 -7.19
CA VAL A 178 10.05 33.34 -6.92
C VAL A 178 8.98 34.41 -6.75
N HIS A 179 8.97 35.07 -5.60
CA HIS A 179 8.09 36.22 -5.35
C HIS A 179 8.75 37.54 -5.78
N VAL A 180 8.00 38.37 -6.49
CA VAL A 180 8.44 39.69 -6.93
C VAL A 180 8.40 40.66 -5.75
N ARG A 181 9.54 41.30 -5.43
CA ARG A 181 9.68 42.24 -4.30
C ARG A 181 10.29 43.57 -4.74
N ALA A 182 9.90 44.66 -4.06
CA ALA A 182 10.49 45.99 -4.28
C ALA A 182 11.94 46.05 -3.74
N ARG A 183 12.91 46.11 -4.66
CA ARG A 183 14.38 46.24 -4.46
C ARG A 183 15.08 45.13 -3.63
N GLY A 184 16.08 44.51 -4.28
CA GLY A 184 17.47 44.76 -3.86
C GLY A 184 18.23 43.65 -3.14
N LYS A 185 17.72 42.43 -3.01
CA LYS A 185 18.56 41.28 -2.64
C LYS A 185 18.25 40.09 -3.54
N PRO A 186 19.27 39.38 -4.07
CA PRO A 186 19.04 38.08 -4.68
C PRO A 186 18.27 37.23 -3.67
N GLN A 187 17.20 36.57 -4.11
CA GLN A 187 16.63 35.51 -3.27
C GLN A 187 17.76 34.51 -3.05
N PRO A 188 18.14 34.20 -1.79
CA PRO A 188 18.88 32.98 -1.55
C PRO A 188 17.99 31.87 -2.10
N THR A 189 18.55 31.05 -2.99
CA THR A 189 17.94 29.79 -3.37
C THR A 189 17.55 29.12 -2.06
N VAL A 190 16.26 29.07 -1.76
CA VAL A 190 15.78 28.26 -0.65
C VAL A 190 15.92 26.85 -1.18
N ALA A 191 17.12 26.29 -1.03
CA ALA A 191 17.25 24.86 -0.89
C ALA A 191 16.26 24.51 0.22
N ALA A 192 15.16 23.86 -0.16
CA ALA A 192 14.24 23.31 0.81
C ALA A 192 15.08 22.47 1.76
N ALA A 193 15.28 23.00 2.97
CA ALA A 193 16.02 22.32 4.01
C ALA A 193 15.29 21.01 4.31
N HIS A 194 16.05 19.93 4.32
CA HIS A 194 15.66 18.63 4.88
C HIS A 194 15.37 18.77 6.38
#